data_AF-A0A7U9DX31-F1
#
_entry.id   AF-A0A7U9DX31-F1
#
_cell.length_a   1.000
_cell.length_b   1.000
_cell.length_c   1.000
_cell.angle_alpha   90.00
_cell.angle_beta   90.00
_cell.angle_gamma   90.00
#
_symmetry.space_group_name_H-M   'P 1'
#
loop_
_entity.id
_entity.type
_entity.pdbx_description
1 polymer ?
#
loop_
_entity_poly.entity_id
_entity_poly.type
_entity_poly.pdbx_seq_one_letter_code
_entity_poly.pdbx_strand_id
1 'polypeptide(L)' 'MFTEVAGGDPGYDETAKMFAEAALCLALDALPPTAGQVTTAVAMGDALTERLRAAGIGFRMAAAR' A
#
# COMPACT_ATOMS: atom_id res chain seq x y z
N MET A 1 -14.06 -7.42 -10.12
CA MET A 1 -12.63 -7.75 -10.02
C MET A 1 -12.29 -7.82 -8.54
N PHE A 2 -11.61 -8.89 -8.11
CA PHE A 2 -11.12 -9.09 -6.75
C PHE A 2 -9.60 -9.13 -6.77
N THR A 3 -8.97 -8.46 -5.81
CA THR A 3 -7.52 -8.46 -5.61
C THR A 3 -7.19 -9.29 -4.39
N GLU A 4 -6.28 -10.24 -4.53
CA GLU A 4 -5.63 -10.89 -3.39
C GLU A 4 -4.40 -10.09 -2.99
N VAL A 5 -4.23 -9.93 -1.67
CA VAL A 5 -3.04 -9.39 -1.04
C VAL A 5 -2.41 -10.51 -0.22
N ALA A 6 -1.13 -10.77 -0.42
CA ALA A 6 -0.40 -11.85 0.24
C ALA A 6 0.94 -11.35 0.80
N GLY A 7 1.42 -12.00 1.85
CA GLY A 7 2.64 -11.63 2.57
C GLY A 7 2.93 -12.65 3.67
N GLY A 8 3.48 -12.19 4.79
CA GLY A 8 3.67 -12.94 6.03
C GLY A 8 2.39 -13.03 6.88
N ASP A 9 2.53 -12.89 8.20
CA ASP A 9 1.39 -12.96 9.13
C ASP A 9 0.38 -11.83 8.84
N PRO A 10 -0.88 -12.16 8.49
CA PRO A 10 -1.88 -11.17 8.11
C PRO A 10 -2.38 -10.34 9.29
N GLY A 11 -1.99 -10.69 10.52
CA GLY A 11 -2.32 -9.96 11.73
C GLY A 11 -1.46 -8.71 11.86
N TYR A 12 -0.59 -8.71 12.87
CA TYR A 12 0.13 -7.50 13.25
C TYR A 12 1.30 -7.18 12.32
N ASP A 13 1.99 -8.19 11.79
CA ASP A 13 3.22 -7.97 11.03
C ASP A 13 2.95 -7.25 9.71
N GLU A 14 2.03 -7.76 8.89
CA GLU A 14 1.71 -7.11 7.62
C GLU A 14 0.98 -5.77 7.83
N THR A 15 0.14 -5.65 8.87
CA THR A 15 -0.49 -4.37 9.22
C THR A 15 0.56 -3.32 9.60
N ALA A 16 1.52 -3.68 10.46
CA ALA A 16 2.58 -2.79 10.90
C ALA A 16 3.47 -2.37 9.72
N LYS A 17 3.78 -3.30 8.82
CA LYS A 17 4.53 -3.02 7.60
C LYS A 17 3.78 -2.06 6.68
N MET A 18 2.49 -2.29 6.43
CA MET A 18 1.66 -1.38 5.64
C MET A 18 1.64 0.04 6.22
N PHE A 19 1.55 0.16 7.55
CA PHE A 19 1.58 1.44 8.24
C PHE A 19 2.93 2.14 8.12
N ALA A 20 4.03 1.41 8.34
CA ALA A 20 5.39 1.95 8.24
C ALA A 20 5.72 2.42 6.82
N GLU A 21 5.40 1.62 5.80
CA GLU A 21 5.64 1.99 4.40
C GLU A 21 4.78 3.18 3.95
N ALA A 22 3.55 3.30 4.45
CA ALA A 22 2.72 4.47 4.22
C ALA A 22 3.32 5.75 4.83
N ALA A 23 3.83 5.66 6.07
CA ALA A 23 4.50 6.79 6.71
C ALA A 23 5.77 7.22 5.95
N LEU A 24 6.58 6.25 5.51
CA LEU A 24 7.77 6.53 4.71
C LEU A 24 7.41 7.13 3.34
N CYS A 25 6.35 6.65 2.70
CA CYS A 25 5.87 7.19 1.43
C CYS A 25 5.48 8.66 1.54
N LEU A 26 4.70 9.02 2.55
CA LEU A 26 4.31 10.41 2.83
C LEU A 26 5.51 11.31 3.12
N ALA A 27 6.54 10.79 3.79
CA ALA A 27 7.69 11.58 4.21
C ALA A 27 8.74 11.77 3.10
N LEU A 28 8.90 10.80 2.20
CA LEU A 28 10.09 10.69 1.35
C LEU A 28 9.81 10.70 -0.15
N ASP A 29 8.57 10.44 -0.59
CA ASP A 29 8.28 10.24 -1.99
C ASP A 29 7.65 11.51 -2.63
N ALA A 30 7.76 11.63 -3.95
CA ALA A 30 7.07 12.67 -4.71
C ALA A 30 5.60 12.29 -4.91
N LEU A 31 4.68 13.01 -4.26
CA LEU A 31 3.26 12.69 -4.23
C LEU A 31 2.39 13.79 -4.87
N PRO A 32 1.19 13.46 -5.37
CA PRO A 32 0.25 14.46 -5.87
C PRO A 32 -0.13 15.47 -4.78
N PRO A 33 -0.35 16.75 -5.12
CA PRO A 33 -0.81 17.74 -4.15
C PRO A 33 -2.25 17.41 -3.72
N THR A 34 -2.39 16.87 -2.50
CA THR A 34 -3.68 16.50 -1.90
C THR A 34 -3.75 16.98 -0.45
N ALA A 35 -4.96 17.17 0.08
CA ALA A 35 -5.18 17.63 1.44
C ALA A 35 -6.49 17.08 2.02
N GLY A 36 -6.61 17.08 3.34
CA GLY A 36 -7.77 16.57 4.07
C GLY A 36 -7.68 15.08 4.36
N GLN A 37 -8.84 14.43 4.51
CA GLN A 37 -8.93 13.00 4.75
C GLN A 37 -9.12 12.28 3.41
N VAL A 38 -8.04 11.69 2.91
CA VAL A 38 -8.00 10.98 1.63
C VAL A 38 -7.56 9.54 1.84
N THR A 39 -7.90 8.67 0.89
CA THR A 39 -7.44 7.28 0.92
C THR A 39 -5.98 7.18 0.51
N THR A 40 -5.33 6.09 0.90
CA THR A 40 -3.95 5.80 0.50
C THR A 40 -3.76 5.75 -1.02
N ALA A 41 -4.78 5.26 -1.75
CA ALA A 41 -4.77 5.24 -3.22
C ALA A 41 -4.74 6.65 -3.82
N VAL A 42 -5.44 7.62 -3.22
CA VAL A 42 -5.47 9.02 -3.70
C VAL A 42 -4.20 9.77 -3.28
N ALA A 43 -3.73 9.57 -2.06
CA ALA A 43 -2.57 10.27 -1.53
C ALA A 43 -1.23 9.75 -2.06
N MET A 44 -1.10 8.44 -2.22
CA MET A 44 0.19 7.77 -2.44
C MET A 44 0.20 6.86 -3.67
N GLY A 45 -0.92 6.22 -4.00
CA GLY A 45 -1.11 5.46 -5.24
C GLY A 45 0.01 4.45 -5.54
N ASP A 46 0.63 4.59 -6.71
CA ASP A 46 1.69 3.70 -7.19
C ASP A 46 2.93 3.75 -6.29
N ALA A 47 3.27 4.90 -5.70
CA ALA A 47 4.45 5.03 -4.84
C ALA A 47 4.36 4.10 -3.60
N LEU A 48 3.19 4.08 -2.94
CA LEU A 48 2.95 3.14 -1.84
C LEU A 48 2.90 1.69 -2.34
N THR A 49 2.28 1.44 -3.49
CA THR A 49 2.17 0.09 -4.04
C THR A 49 3.55 -0.53 -4.30
N GLU A 50 4.47 0.24 -4.88
CA GLU A 50 5.84 -0.22 -5.14
C GLU A 50 6.63 -0.44 -3.84
N ARG A 51 6.46 0.42 -2.83
CA ARG A 51 7.04 0.20 -1.49
C ARG A 51 6.56 -1.09 -0.85
N LEU A 52 5.25 -1.33 -0.85
CA LEU A 52 4.67 -2.53 -0.25
C LEU A 52 5.16 -3.80 -0.97
N ARG A 53 5.26 -3.77 -2.31
CA ARG A 53 5.87 -4.86 -3.09
C ARG A 53 7.32 -5.10 -2.72
N ALA A 54 8.12 -4.03 -2.61
CA ALA A 54 9.52 -4.12 -2.20
C ALA A 54 9.67 -4.67 -0.76
N ALA A 55 8.72 -4.38 0.11
CA ALA A 55 8.64 -4.90 1.48
C ALA A 55 8.02 -6.33 1.57
N GLY A 56 7.75 -6.97 0.43
CA GLY A 56 7.30 -8.35 0.34
C GLY A 56 5.78 -8.57 0.35
N ILE A 57 4.98 -7.51 0.21
CA ILE A 57 3.53 -7.63 0.04
C ILE A 57 3.18 -7.77 -1.44
N GLY A 58 2.67 -8.94 -1.81
CA GLY A 58 2.23 -9.26 -3.16
C GLY A 58 0.78 -8.81 -3.41
N PHE A 59 0.51 -8.28 -4.60
CA PHE A 59 -0.84 -7.96 -5.08
C PHE A 59 -1.09 -8.69 -6.39
N ARG A 60 -2.18 -9.46 -6.47
CA ARG A 60 -2.58 -10.14 -7.71
C ARG A 60 -4.09 -10.07 -7.93
N MET A 61 -4.51 -10.10 -9.18
CA MET A 61 -5.92 -10.26 -9.52
C MET A 61 -6.35 -11.71 -9.23
N ALA A 62 -7.31 -11.89 -8.32
CA ALA A 62 -7.79 -13.19 -7.89
C ALA A 62 -8.98 -13.68 -8.73
N ALA A 63 -9.84 -12.77 -9.17
CA ALA A 63 -10.95 -13.06 -10.07
C ALA A 63 -11.44 -11.80 -10.78
N ALA A 64 -11.88 -11.94 -12.02
CA ALA A 64 -12.71 -10.97 -12.71
C ALA A 64 -14.16 -11.47 -12.65
N ARG A 65 -15.11 -10.55 -12.45
CA ARG A 65 -16.54 -10.87 -12.55
C ARG A 65 -17.00 -10.48 -13.94
#